data_AF-A0A6J3HG11-F1
#
_entry.id   AF-A0A6J3HG11-F1
#
_cell.length_a   1.000
_cell.length_b   1.000
_cell.length_c   1.000
_cell.angle_alpha   90.00
_cell.angle_beta   90.00
_cell.angle_gamma   90.00
#
_symmetry.space_group_name_H-M   'P 1'
#
loop_
_entity.id
_entity.type
_entity.pdbx_description
1 polymer ?
#
loop_
_entity_poly.entity_id
_entity_poly.type
_entity_poly.pdbx_seq_one_letter_code
_entity_poly.pdbx_strand_id
1 'polypeptide(L)'
;MNGTSNTCNSSDITWPPLLRLGFYAYSGVLLVLGLLLNGLALWVFLCRMQQWTETRIYMSNLAVADLCLLCALPFVLHSLQDTSDTPLCQLSQGIYLTNRYMSISLVMAIAVDRYVAVRHPLRARWLRSPRQAAAVCVVLWVLVVSSLVARWLLGMQEGGFCFRSSRHNFNSVAISLLGFYLPLAVVVFCSLKVLTALAQRPPADVEQAEATSKAARMVWANLVVFVVCFLPLHVALTVRVAVGLHACGLLKTLNHVLYITSKLSDANCCLDAICYYYMAKEFQEASALAAPPSAKAHKSQDSLCVTLT
;
A
#
# COMPACT_ATOMS: atom_id res chain seq x y z
N MET A 1 49.14 16.35 -3.16
CA MET A 1 47.91 15.54 -3.33
C MET A 1 46.77 16.29 -2.65
N ASN A 2 46.11 17.20 -3.36
CA ASN A 2 44.94 17.91 -2.85
C ASN A 2 43.69 17.11 -3.22
N GLY A 3 43.20 16.30 -2.28
CA GLY A 3 41.90 15.66 -2.40
C GLY A 3 40.81 16.71 -2.18
N THR A 4 40.35 17.34 -3.26
CA THR A 4 39.11 18.13 -3.23
C THR A 4 37.96 17.17 -2.91
N SER A 5 37.49 17.22 -1.66
CA SER A 5 36.23 16.62 -1.24
C SER A 5 35.10 17.30 -2.02
N ASN A 6 34.75 16.74 -3.19
CA ASN A 6 33.59 17.16 -3.98
C ASN A 6 32.31 16.70 -3.28
N THR A 7 31.97 17.33 -2.16
CA THR A 7 30.64 17.18 -1.57
C THR A 7 29.65 17.91 -2.48
N CYS A 8 28.81 17.16 -3.19
CA CYS A 8 27.73 17.76 -3.97
C CYS A 8 26.81 18.52 -3.01
N ASN A 9 26.70 19.85 -3.16
CA ASN A 9 25.64 20.59 -2.49
C ASN A 9 24.30 20.05 -3.01
N SER A 10 23.46 19.55 -2.10
CA SER A 10 22.10 19.15 -2.42
C SER A 10 21.35 20.39 -2.84
N SER A 11 21.22 20.60 -4.16
CA SER A 11 20.41 21.68 -4.70
C SER A 11 18.95 21.33 -4.44
N ASP A 12 18.21 22.27 -3.86
CA ASP A 12 16.78 22.12 -3.68
C ASP A 12 16.11 21.79 -5.02
N ILE A 13 15.17 20.84 -4.99
CA ILE A 13 14.41 20.47 -6.18
C ILE A 13 13.50 21.64 -6.55
N THR A 14 13.91 22.43 -7.53
CA THR A 14 13.13 23.56 -8.05
C THR A 14 12.35 23.13 -9.29
N TRP A 15 11.07 22.85 -9.12
CA TRP A 15 10.16 22.58 -10.25
C TRP A 15 9.64 23.90 -10.86
N PRO A 16 9.49 23.96 -12.20
CA PRO A 16 8.73 25.00 -12.88
C PRO A 16 7.34 25.20 -12.27
N PRO A 17 6.79 26.43 -12.26
CA PRO A 17 5.50 26.72 -11.63
C PRO A 17 4.35 25.84 -12.12
N LEU A 18 4.30 25.56 -13.42
CA LEU A 18 3.27 24.70 -14.03
C LEU A 18 3.34 23.25 -13.51
N LEU A 19 4.53 22.68 -13.41
CA LEU A 19 4.72 21.33 -12.87
C LEU A 19 4.39 21.28 -11.38
N ARG A 20 4.75 22.33 -10.63
CA ARG A 20 4.38 22.47 -9.22
C ARG A 20 2.87 22.50 -9.03
N LEU A 21 2.16 23.29 -9.83
CA LEU A 21 0.69 23.31 -9.85
C LEU A 21 0.12 21.93 -10.20
N GLY A 22 0.72 21.25 -11.18
CA GLY A 22 0.37 19.87 -11.54
C GLY A 22 0.48 18.90 -10.37
N PHE A 23 1.55 18.97 -9.57
CA PHE A 23 1.72 18.11 -8.39
C PHE A 23 0.71 18.42 -7.28
N TYR A 24 0.36 19.69 -7.07
CA TYR A 24 -0.69 20.07 -6.12
C TYR A 24 -2.06 19.58 -6.58
N ALA A 25 -2.40 19.80 -7.86
CA ALA A 25 -3.65 19.31 -8.44
C ALA A 25 -3.74 17.77 -8.34
N TYR A 26 -2.66 17.06 -8.69
CA TYR A 26 -2.56 15.61 -8.54
C TYR A 26 -2.79 15.16 -7.10
N SER A 27 -2.13 15.79 -6.12
CA SER A 27 -2.28 15.45 -4.71
C SER A 27 -3.70 15.75 -4.20
N GLY A 28 -4.33 16.82 -4.69
CA GLY A 28 -5.72 17.15 -4.39
C GLY A 28 -6.70 16.12 -4.97
N VAL A 29 -6.45 15.63 -6.18
CA VAL A 29 -7.23 14.54 -6.78
C VAL A 29 -7.08 13.26 -5.95
N LEU A 30 -5.85 12.89 -5.57
CA LEU A 30 -5.62 11.73 -4.69
C LEU A 30 -6.34 11.89 -3.35
N LEU A 31 -6.30 13.08 -2.76
CA LEU A 31 -6.98 13.37 -1.49
C LEU A 31 -8.49 13.12 -1.60
N VAL A 32 -9.15 13.77 -2.55
CA VAL A 32 -10.61 13.68 -2.71
C VAL A 32 -11.01 12.27 -3.10
N LEU A 33 -10.39 11.71 -4.13
CA LEU A 33 -10.73 10.38 -4.64
C LEU A 33 -10.42 9.29 -3.61
N GLY A 34 -9.25 9.37 -2.98
CA GLY A 34 -8.81 8.41 -1.98
C GLY A 34 -9.72 8.41 -0.74
N LEU A 35 -10.13 9.58 -0.24
CA LEU A 35 -11.04 9.67 0.91
C LEU A 35 -12.41 9.06 0.58
N LEU A 36 -12.94 9.35 -0.60
CA LEU A 36 -14.22 8.79 -1.05
C LEU A 36 -14.14 7.27 -1.21
N LEU A 37 -13.12 6.76 -1.92
CA LEU A 37 -12.99 5.33 -2.21
C LEU A 37 -12.71 4.51 -0.94
N ASN A 38 -11.72 4.90 -0.13
CA ASN A 38 -11.38 4.18 1.09
C ASN A 38 -12.43 4.35 2.18
N GLY A 39 -13.01 5.55 2.32
CA GLY A 39 -14.09 5.79 3.27
C GLY A 39 -15.34 4.97 2.94
N LEU A 40 -15.75 4.95 1.66
CA LEU A 40 -16.87 4.12 1.21
C LEU A 40 -16.57 2.63 1.39
N ALA A 41 -15.37 2.18 1.01
CA ALA A 41 -14.97 0.79 1.19
C ALA A 41 -15.02 0.37 2.66
N LEU A 42 -14.43 1.16 3.56
CA LEU A 42 -14.44 0.90 4.99
C LEU A 42 -15.87 0.91 5.56
N TRP A 43 -16.72 1.85 5.13
CA TRP A 43 -18.13 1.86 5.50
C TRP A 43 -18.86 0.60 5.05
N VAL A 44 -18.69 0.19 3.79
CA VAL A 44 -19.30 -1.04 3.25
C VAL A 44 -18.79 -2.26 4.01
N PHE A 45 -17.49 -2.33 4.25
CA PHE A 45 -16.88 -3.41 5.02
C PHE A 45 -17.47 -3.43 6.41
N LEU A 46 -17.52 -2.34 7.17
CA LEU A 46 -17.99 -2.36 8.55
C LEU A 46 -19.51 -2.59 8.66
N CYS A 47 -20.30 -1.92 7.83
CA CYS A 47 -21.74 -1.76 8.04
C CYS A 47 -22.63 -2.63 7.14
N ARG A 48 -22.13 -3.12 5.99
CA ARG A 48 -22.96 -3.85 5.01
C ARG A 48 -22.60 -5.33 4.90
N MET A 49 -21.41 -5.71 5.32
CA MET A 49 -20.90 -7.07 5.24
C MET A 49 -21.15 -7.78 6.58
N GLN A 50 -22.03 -8.78 6.59
CA GLN A 50 -22.40 -9.49 7.83
C GLN A 50 -21.24 -10.35 8.39
N GLN A 51 -20.43 -10.94 7.51
CA GLN A 51 -19.38 -11.90 7.89
C GLN A 51 -17.98 -11.36 7.65
N TRP A 52 -17.12 -11.46 8.67
CA TRP A 52 -15.71 -11.10 8.57
C TRP A 52 -14.93 -12.22 7.90
N THR A 53 -14.26 -11.91 6.79
CA THR A 53 -13.34 -12.80 6.09
C THR A 53 -11.90 -12.32 6.27
N GLU A 54 -10.92 -13.19 6.05
CA GLU A 54 -9.49 -12.85 6.13
C GLU A 54 -9.15 -11.68 5.20
N THR A 55 -9.66 -11.73 3.98
CA THR A 55 -9.47 -10.68 2.98
C THR A 55 -10.08 -9.36 3.42
N ARG A 56 -11.31 -9.37 3.95
CA ARG A 56 -11.96 -8.16 4.47
C ARG A 56 -11.13 -7.51 5.57
N ILE A 57 -10.47 -8.30 6.43
CA ILE A 57 -9.60 -7.77 7.49
C ILE A 57 -8.35 -7.10 6.91
N TYR A 58 -7.66 -7.75 5.97
CA TYR A 58 -6.50 -7.13 5.32
C TYR A 58 -6.87 -5.85 4.57
N MET A 59 -7.97 -5.86 3.81
CA MET A 59 -8.47 -4.69 3.08
C MET A 59 -8.91 -3.55 4.00
N SER A 60 -9.54 -3.87 5.13
CA SER A 60 -9.93 -2.83 6.10
C SER A 60 -8.71 -2.16 6.71
N ASN A 61 -7.65 -2.93 7.04
CA ASN A 61 -6.39 -2.37 7.51
C ASN A 61 -5.69 -1.52 6.45
N LEU A 62 -5.78 -1.92 5.17
CA LEU A 62 -5.24 -1.16 4.05
C LEU A 62 -5.97 0.18 3.90
N ALA A 63 -7.31 0.16 3.89
CA ALA A 63 -8.14 1.36 3.87
C ALA A 63 -7.85 2.29 5.07
N VAL A 64 -7.65 1.75 6.26
CA VAL A 64 -7.27 2.55 7.44
C VAL A 64 -5.90 3.21 7.25
N ALA A 65 -4.90 2.47 6.77
CA ALA A 65 -3.58 3.02 6.50
C ALA A 65 -3.63 4.13 5.43
N ASP A 66 -4.45 3.96 4.38
CA ASP A 66 -4.63 4.95 3.33
C ASP A 66 -5.36 6.20 3.80
N LEU A 67 -6.43 6.04 4.60
CA LEU A 67 -7.12 7.17 5.21
C LEU A 67 -6.19 7.97 6.12
N CYS A 68 -5.31 7.30 6.89
CA CYS A 68 -4.31 7.99 7.70
C CYS A 68 -3.35 8.83 6.83
N LEU A 69 -2.85 8.28 5.71
CA LEU A 69 -2.03 9.02 4.75
C LEU A 69 -2.78 10.22 4.17
N LEU A 70 -4.01 10.01 3.73
CA LEU A 70 -4.84 11.05 3.11
C LEU A 70 -5.12 12.20 4.08
N CYS A 71 -5.40 11.91 5.34
CA CYS A 71 -5.51 12.92 6.39
C CYS A 71 -4.18 13.63 6.67
N ALA A 72 -3.03 12.96 6.52
CA ALA A 72 -1.72 13.57 6.67
C ALA A 72 -1.29 14.41 5.46
N LEU A 73 -1.84 14.15 4.27
CA LEU A 73 -1.40 14.73 2.99
C LEU A 73 -1.40 16.27 2.96
N PRO A 74 -2.38 17.00 3.52
CA PRO A 74 -2.33 18.46 3.59
C PRO A 74 -1.10 18.98 4.36
N PHE A 75 -0.73 18.30 5.46
CA PHE A 75 0.44 18.64 6.26
C PHE A 75 1.75 18.30 5.55
N VAL A 76 1.77 17.20 4.79
CA VAL A 76 2.90 16.86 3.90
C VAL A 76 3.09 17.96 2.85
N LEU A 77 2.01 18.42 2.21
CA LEU A 77 2.08 19.48 1.20
C LEU A 77 2.54 20.82 1.77
N HIS A 78 2.12 21.15 2.99
CA HIS A 78 2.59 22.33 3.70
C HIS A 78 4.09 22.23 4.05
N SER A 79 4.52 21.07 4.57
CA SER A 79 5.92 20.80 4.93
C SER A 79 6.86 20.70 3.71
N LEU A 80 6.32 20.59 2.49
CA LEU A 80 7.11 20.70 1.26
C LEU A 80 7.46 22.16 0.90
N GLN A 81 6.73 23.13 1.45
CA GLN A 81 6.98 24.57 1.24
C GLN A 81 7.87 25.15 2.34
N ASP A 82 7.69 24.66 3.57
CA ASP A 82 8.41 25.09 4.75
C ASP A 82 9.28 23.94 5.26
N THR A 83 10.61 24.15 5.26
CA THR A 83 11.61 23.16 5.66
C THR A 83 11.81 23.10 7.18
N SER A 84 10.91 23.70 7.95
CA SER A 84 10.96 23.70 9.40
C SER A 84 10.81 22.28 9.95
N ASP A 85 11.80 21.81 10.71
CA ASP A 85 11.76 20.54 11.43
C ASP A 85 10.81 20.63 12.63
N THR A 86 9.52 20.63 12.33
CA THR A 86 8.44 20.73 13.32
C THR A 86 7.92 19.34 13.70
N PRO A 87 7.39 19.14 14.92
CA PRO A 87 6.77 17.88 15.31
C PRO A 87 5.68 17.40 14.35
N LEU A 88 4.93 18.34 13.74
CA LEU A 88 3.89 18.05 12.75
C LEU A 88 4.48 17.53 11.43
N CYS A 89 5.61 18.11 11.00
CA CYS A 89 6.37 17.65 9.84
C CYS A 89 6.93 16.24 10.08
N GLN A 90 7.52 15.97 11.25
CA GLN A 90 8.02 14.65 11.60
C GLN A 90 6.89 13.61 11.69
N LEU A 91 5.76 13.97 12.30
CA LEU A 91 4.58 13.10 12.40
C LEU A 91 4.02 12.77 11.02
N SER A 92 3.85 13.78 10.15
CA SER A 92 3.35 13.57 8.79
C SER A 92 4.30 12.71 7.97
N GLN A 93 5.63 12.86 8.13
CA GLN A 93 6.62 11.98 7.50
C GLN A 93 6.52 10.55 8.06
N GLY A 94 6.30 10.39 9.37
CA GLY A 94 6.08 9.10 10.01
C GLY A 94 4.85 8.38 9.47
N ILE A 95 3.71 9.08 9.35
CA ILE A 95 2.47 8.53 8.76
C ILE A 95 2.69 8.15 7.30
N TYR A 96 3.37 9.00 6.54
CA TYR A 96 3.70 8.76 5.13
C TYR A 96 4.50 7.47 4.94
N LEU A 97 5.56 7.27 5.73
CA LEU A 97 6.37 6.04 5.70
C LEU A 97 5.59 4.83 6.23
N THR A 98 4.78 5.02 7.26
CA THR A 98 3.95 3.96 7.84
C THR A 98 2.97 3.42 6.80
N ASN A 99 2.25 4.30 6.09
CA ASN A 99 1.37 3.88 5.00
C ASN A 99 2.13 3.07 3.95
N ARG A 100 3.25 3.58 3.44
CA ARG A 100 4.06 2.90 2.42
C ARG A 100 4.40 1.46 2.81
N TYR A 101 4.99 1.25 4.00
CA TYR A 101 5.40 -0.09 4.43
C TYR A 101 4.23 -0.96 4.86
N MET A 102 3.16 -0.36 5.40
CA MET A 102 1.95 -1.10 5.75
C MET A 102 1.24 -1.61 4.50
N SER A 103 1.08 -0.80 3.46
CA SER A 103 0.50 -1.21 2.19
C SER A 103 1.32 -2.32 1.53
N ILE A 104 2.65 -2.19 1.49
CA ILE A 104 3.56 -3.23 1.00
C ILE A 104 3.35 -4.56 1.76
N SER A 105 3.32 -4.49 3.10
CA SER A 105 3.23 -5.66 3.96
C SER A 105 1.84 -6.33 3.89
N LEU A 106 0.77 -5.55 3.78
CA LEU A 106 -0.59 -6.05 3.64
C LEU A 106 -0.81 -6.71 2.27
N VAL A 107 -0.30 -6.11 1.19
CA VAL A 107 -0.36 -6.74 -0.14
C VAL A 107 0.39 -8.07 -0.15
N MET A 108 1.56 -8.13 0.50
CA MET A 108 2.27 -9.39 0.71
C MET A 108 1.44 -10.41 1.51
N ALA A 109 0.83 -10.01 2.62
CA ALA A 109 -0.01 -10.89 3.42
C ALA A 109 -1.21 -11.43 2.63
N ILE A 110 -1.86 -10.58 1.80
CA ILE A 110 -2.94 -10.99 0.89
C ILE A 110 -2.43 -12.01 -0.14
N ALA A 111 -1.25 -11.78 -0.73
CA ALA A 111 -0.67 -12.72 -1.70
C ALA A 111 -0.36 -14.08 -1.06
N VAL A 112 0.18 -14.09 0.17
CA VAL A 112 0.45 -15.31 0.94
C VAL A 112 -0.86 -16.03 1.30
N ASP A 113 -1.87 -15.29 1.80
CA ASP A 113 -3.20 -15.83 2.10
C ASP A 113 -3.80 -16.56 0.90
N ARG A 114 -3.77 -15.92 -0.27
CA ARG A 114 -4.26 -16.49 -1.54
C ARG A 114 -3.45 -17.69 -1.98
N TYR A 115 -2.12 -17.63 -1.86
CA TYR A 115 -1.26 -18.76 -2.16
C TYR A 115 -1.58 -19.98 -1.30
N VAL A 116 -1.71 -19.81 0.02
CA VAL A 116 -2.04 -20.89 0.95
C VAL A 116 -3.42 -21.46 0.64
N ALA A 117 -4.42 -20.60 0.37
CA ALA A 117 -5.77 -21.00 0.00
C ALA A 117 -5.82 -21.91 -1.23
N VAL A 118 -5.05 -21.57 -2.28
CA VAL A 118 -5.11 -22.25 -3.58
C VAL A 118 -4.21 -23.49 -3.63
N ARG A 119 -2.99 -23.41 -3.08
CA ARG A 119 -1.98 -24.48 -3.20
C ARG A 119 -2.02 -25.48 -2.06
N HIS A 120 -2.50 -25.07 -0.88
CA HIS A 120 -2.42 -25.88 0.33
C HIS A 120 -3.75 -25.89 1.10
N PRO A 121 -4.86 -26.37 0.50
CA PRO A 121 -6.21 -26.27 1.08
C PRO A 121 -6.34 -26.93 2.46
N LEU A 122 -5.63 -28.03 2.70
CA LEU A 122 -5.61 -28.69 4.02
C LEU A 122 -4.92 -27.82 5.08
N ARG A 123 -3.82 -27.13 4.74
CA ARG A 123 -3.17 -26.18 5.66
C ARG A 123 -4.00 -24.90 5.81
N ALA A 124 -4.64 -24.45 4.74
CA ALA A 124 -5.52 -23.29 4.73
C ALA A 124 -6.63 -23.42 5.77
N ARG A 125 -7.19 -24.63 5.96
CA ARG A 125 -8.21 -24.90 6.99
C ARG A 125 -7.74 -24.58 8.42
N TRP A 126 -6.45 -24.69 8.70
CA TRP A 126 -5.88 -24.47 10.04
C TRP A 126 -5.18 -23.11 10.18
N LEU A 127 -4.65 -22.57 9.09
CA LEU A 127 -3.86 -21.33 9.06
C LEU A 127 -4.65 -20.10 8.65
N ARG A 128 -5.86 -20.27 8.10
CA ARG A 128 -6.72 -19.17 7.69
C ARG A 128 -7.96 -19.14 8.58
N SER A 129 -8.09 -18.01 9.26
CA SER A 129 -9.29 -17.60 9.96
C SER A 129 -9.28 -16.08 10.10
N PRO A 130 -10.43 -15.43 10.27
CA PRO A 130 -10.48 -13.99 10.52
C PRO A 130 -9.63 -13.57 11.71
N ARG A 131 -9.59 -14.38 12.78
CA ARG A 131 -8.75 -14.12 13.97
C ARG A 131 -7.26 -14.16 13.64
N GLN A 132 -6.82 -15.13 12.84
CA GLN A 132 -5.41 -15.20 12.40
C GLN A 132 -5.05 -14.04 11.49
N ALA A 133 -5.92 -13.64 10.56
CA ALA A 133 -5.69 -12.47 9.71
C ALA A 133 -5.59 -11.17 10.54
N ALA A 134 -6.43 -11.01 11.56
CA ALA A 134 -6.35 -9.89 12.50
C ALA A 134 -5.02 -9.90 13.28
N ALA A 135 -4.60 -11.06 13.79
CA ALA A 135 -3.32 -11.21 14.46
C ALA A 135 -2.14 -10.85 13.55
N VAL A 136 -2.16 -11.29 12.28
CA VAL A 136 -1.15 -10.89 11.28
C VAL A 136 -1.15 -9.37 11.09
N CYS A 137 -2.31 -8.74 10.94
CA CYS A 137 -2.38 -7.28 10.79
C CYS A 137 -1.80 -6.55 12.01
N VAL A 138 -2.12 -6.98 13.23
CA VAL A 138 -1.57 -6.41 14.46
C VAL A 138 -0.04 -6.55 14.49
N VAL A 139 0.49 -7.73 14.15
CA VAL A 139 1.94 -7.95 14.06
C VAL A 139 2.58 -7.03 13.02
N LEU A 140 1.97 -6.88 11.84
CA LEU A 140 2.47 -5.97 10.81
C LEU A 140 2.49 -4.51 11.28
N TRP A 141 1.42 -4.03 11.92
CA TRP A 141 1.38 -2.69 12.51
C TRP A 141 2.50 -2.48 13.52
N VAL A 142 2.65 -3.41 14.46
CA VAL A 142 3.71 -3.34 15.48
C VAL A 142 5.09 -3.34 14.83
N LEU A 143 5.35 -4.23 13.88
CA LEU A 143 6.65 -4.30 13.19
C LEU A 143 6.96 -3.03 12.40
N VAL A 144 6.01 -2.52 11.61
CA VAL A 144 6.20 -1.31 10.80
C VAL A 144 6.42 -0.11 11.70
N VAL A 145 5.52 0.15 12.66
CA VAL A 145 5.61 1.31 13.54
C VAL A 145 6.86 1.24 14.43
N SER A 146 7.15 0.10 15.05
CA SER A 146 8.36 -0.04 15.88
C SER A 146 9.65 0.13 15.08
N SER A 147 9.70 -0.37 13.83
CA SER A 147 10.87 -0.18 12.98
C SER A 147 11.10 1.30 12.63
N LEU A 148 10.03 2.06 12.38
CA LEU A 148 10.13 3.49 12.07
C LEU A 148 10.47 4.32 13.31
N VAL A 149 9.87 4.00 14.46
CA VAL A 149 10.22 4.62 15.75
C VAL A 149 11.67 4.35 16.12
N ALA A 150 12.15 3.11 15.97
CA ALA A 150 13.54 2.76 16.21
C ALA A 150 14.48 3.55 15.30
N ARG A 151 14.15 3.69 13.99
CA ARG A 151 14.93 4.52 13.08
C ARG A 151 14.95 5.98 13.50
N TRP A 152 13.82 6.52 13.95
CA TRP A 152 13.73 7.89 14.44
C TRP A 152 14.59 8.10 15.69
N LEU A 153 14.48 7.20 16.70
CA LEU A 153 15.27 7.24 17.93
C LEU A 153 16.78 7.09 17.68
N LEU A 154 17.18 6.24 16.73
CA LEU A 154 18.58 6.00 16.38
C LEU A 154 19.17 7.07 15.45
N GLY A 155 18.42 8.12 15.09
CA GLY A 155 18.85 9.14 14.13
C GLY A 155 19.07 8.59 12.71
N MET A 156 18.52 7.42 12.41
CA MET A 156 18.64 6.69 11.14
C MET A 156 17.56 7.13 10.15
N GLN A 157 17.40 8.43 9.98
CA GLN A 157 16.33 8.98 9.17
C GLN A 157 16.65 8.83 7.69
N GLU A 158 15.69 8.28 6.94
CA GLU A 158 15.73 8.41 5.50
C GLU A 158 15.47 9.86 5.13
N GLY A 159 16.29 10.41 4.23
CA GLY A 159 16.03 11.70 3.63
C GLY A 159 14.58 11.75 3.14
N GLY A 160 13.89 12.83 3.50
CA GLY A 160 12.46 13.02 3.24
C GLY A 160 12.14 14.50 3.11
N PHE A 161 10.86 14.84 3.10
CA PHE A 161 10.45 16.25 3.05
C PHE A 161 10.74 16.99 4.37
N CYS A 162 10.74 16.29 5.50
CA CYS A 162 11.12 16.88 6.79
C CYS A 162 12.65 16.86 7.00
N PHE A 163 13.27 15.71 6.75
CA PHE A 163 14.69 15.50 7.03
C PHE A 163 15.55 15.60 5.77
N ARG A 164 15.54 16.77 5.10
CA ARG A 164 16.22 16.98 3.81
C ARG A 164 17.75 16.92 3.90
N SER A 165 18.31 17.23 5.08
CA SER A 165 19.76 17.31 5.35
C SER A 165 20.33 16.09 6.09
N SER A 166 19.50 15.10 6.43
CA SER A 166 20.01 13.93 7.16
C SER A 166 20.96 13.14 6.25
N ARG A 167 22.17 12.88 6.75
CA ARG A 167 23.15 12.04 6.05
C ARG A 167 22.47 10.70 5.81
N HIS A 168 22.21 10.37 4.55
CA HIS A 168 21.63 9.08 4.18
C HIS A 168 22.55 7.97 4.70
N ASN A 169 22.19 7.40 5.84
CA ASN A 169 22.93 6.30 6.42
C ASN A 169 22.65 5.07 5.55
N PHE A 170 23.70 4.43 5.05
CA PHE A 170 23.61 3.22 4.21
C PHE A 170 22.67 2.18 4.83
N ASN A 171 22.71 2.00 6.16
CA ASN A 171 21.85 1.04 6.84
C ASN A 171 20.35 1.43 6.76
N SER A 172 20.00 2.73 6.76
CA SER A 172 18.58 3.15 6.65
C SER A 172 18.01 2.76 5.29
N VAL A 173 18.77 3.05 4.22
CA VAL A 173 18.39 2.67 2.85
C VAL A 173 18.39 1.15 2.68
N ALA A 174 19.37 0.44 3.24
CA ALA A 174 19.42 -1.01 3.19
C ALA A 174 18.19 -1.66 3.86
N ILE A 175 17.74 -1.17 5.03
CA ILE A 175 16.53 -1.67 5.69
C ILE A 175 15.30 -1.38 4.83
N SER A 176 15.22 -0.22 4.18
CA SER A 176 14.12 0.11 3.28
C SER A 176 14.08 -0.75 2.03
N LEU A 177 15.24 -1.00 1.41
CA LEU A 177 15.36 -1.90 0.27
C LEU A 177 15.00 -3.33 0.67
N LEU A 178 15.46 -3.80 1.83
CA LEU A 178 15.07 -5.11 2.37
C LEU A 178 13.56 -5.18 2.63
N GLY A 179 13.01 -4.13 3.24
CA GLY A 179 11.58 -3.96 3.49
C GLY A 179 10.71 -3.88 2.24
N PHE A 180 11.30 -3.80 1.04
CA PHE A 180 10.59 -3.85 -0.23
C PHE A 180 10.90 -5.09 -1.06
N TYR A 181 12.17 -5.43 -1.28
CA TYR A 181 12.56 -6.54 -2.15
C TYR A 181 12.17 -7.90 -1.57
N LEU A 182 12.18 -8.06 -0.25
CA LEU A 182 11.68 -9.29 0.38
C LEU A 182 10.16 -9.44 0.15
N PRO A 183 9.31 -8.44 0.46
CA PRO A 183 7.90 -8.49 0.09
C PRO A 183 7.64 -8.68 -1.41
N LEU A 184 8.40 -8.00 -2.29
CA LEU A 184 8.29 -8.17 -3.74
C LEU A 184 8.53 -9.62 -4.16
N ALA A 185 9.61 -10.23 -3.67
CA ALA A 185 9.94 -11.63 -3.99
C ALA A 185 8.82 -12.58 -3.55
N VAL A 186 8.27 -12.37 -2.34
CA VAL A 186 7.14 -13.15 -1.82
C VAL A 186 5.89 -12.95 -2.67
N VAL A 187 5.50 -11.70 -2.97
CA VAL A 187 4.32 -11.37 -3.78
C VAL A 187 4.42 -11.98 -5.17
N VAL A 188 5.57 -11.85 -5.84
CA VAL A 188 5.80 -12.43 -7.17
C VAL A 188 5.72 -13.96 -7.12
N PHE A 189 6.42 -14.60 -6.18
CA PHE A 189 6.38 -16.04 -6.02
C PHE A 189 4.96 -16.56 -5.76
N CYS A 190 4.26 -15.98 -4.78
CA CYS A 190 2.90 -16.35 -4.43
C CYS A 190 1.94 -16.17 -5.62
N SER A 191 2.02 -15.02 -6.31
CA SER A 191 1.19 -14.72 -7.47
C SER A 191 1.40 -15.71 -8.61
N LEU A 192 2.67 -16.00 -8.96
CA LEU A 192 2.99 -16.98 -10.01
C LEU A 192 2.47 -18.38 -9.66
N LYS A 193 2.62 -18.81 -8.41
CA LYS A 193 2.12 -20.12 -7.96
C LYS A 193 0.60 -20.20 -7.95
N VAL A 194 -0.09 -19.11 -7.61
CA VAL A 194 -1.56 -19.04 -7.71
C VAL A 194 -1.99 -19.12 -9.18
N LEU A 195 -1.42 -18.29 -10.04
CA LEU A 195 -1.77 -18.25 -11.47
C LEU A 195 -1.53 -19.59 -12.16
N THR A 196 -0.37 -20.23 -11.92
CA THR A 196 -0.07 -21.56 -12.48
C THR A 196 -1.01 -22.65 -11.97
N ALA A 197 -1.39 -22.62 -10.68
CA ALA A 197 -2.33 -23.59 -10.13
C ALA A 197 -3.74 -23.42 -10.71
N LEU A 198 -4.17 -22.18 -10.95
CA LEU A 198 -5.45 -21.89 -11.56
C LEU A 198 -5.47 -22.30 -13.03
N ALA A 199 -4.38 -22.09 -13.76
CA ALA A 199 -4.24 -22.52 -15.16
C ALA A 199 -4.21 -24.05 -15.35
N GLN A 200 -3.78 -24.81 -14.34
CA GLN A 200 -3.68 -26.27 -14.38
C GLN A 200 -4.97 -27.00 -13.97
N ARG A 201 -6.02 -26.28 -13.53
CA ARG A 201 -7.28 -26.93 -13.12
C ARG A 201 -8.03 -27.45 -14.36
N PRO A 202 -8.51 -28.71 -14.36
CA PRO A 202 -9.36 -29.20 -15.43
C PRO A 202 -10.59 -28.31 -15.59
N PRO A 203 -11.06 -28.04 -16.81
CA PRO A 203 -12.32 -27.33 -17.05
C PRO A 203 -13.48 -28.24 -16.64
N ALA A 204 -13.79 -28.28 -15.34
CA ALA A 204 -14.99 -28.90 -14.81
C ALA A 204 -15.85 -27.77 -14.23
N ASP A 205 -17.02 -27.58 -14.86
CA ASP A 205 -18.02 -26.53 -14.67
C ASP A 205 -17.61 -25.08 -15.03
N VAL A 206 -18.44 -24.47 -15.89
CA VAL A 206 -18.28 -23.09 -16.39
C VAL A 206 -18.36 -22.07 -15.25
N GLU A 207 -19.19 -22.31 -14.23
CA GLU A 207 -19.26 -21.48 -13.02
C GLU A 207 -17.97 -21.54 -12.19
N GLN A 208 -17.36 -22.72 -12.08
CA GLN A 208 -16.12 -22.91 -11.32
C GLN A 208 -14.93 -22.26 -12.03
N ALA A 209 -14.92 -22.30 -13.37
CA ALA A 209 -13.94 -21.63 -14.22
C ALA A 209 -13.98 -20.10 -14.06
N GLU A 210 -15.18 -19.52 -13.98
CA GLU A 210 -15.39 -18.08 -13.78
C GLU A 210 -14.92 -17.60 -12.40
N ALA A 211 -15.23 -18.36 -11.34
CA ALA A 211 -14.74 -18.09 -9.98
C ALA A 211 -13.19 -18.15 -9.89
N THR A 212 -12.55 -19.11 -10.57
CA THR A 212 -11.08 -19.19 -10.65
C THR A 212 -10.44 -18.05 -11.44
N SER A 213 -11.07 -17.59 -12.53
CA SER A 213 -10.61 -16.43 -13.30
C SER A 213 -10.68 -15.13 -12.49
N LYS A 214 -11.67 -15.01 -11.59
CA LYS A 214 -11.86 -13.84 -10.73
C LYS A 214 -10.81 -13.75 -9.61
N ALA A 215 -10.51 -14.86 -8.93
CA ALA A 215 -9.42 -14.92 -7.95
C ALA A 215 -8.05 -14.64 -8.61
N ALA A 216 -7.83 -15.14 -9.83
CA ALA A 216 -6.64 -14.81 -10.64
C ALA A 216 -6.56 -13.31 -10.98
N ARG A 217 -7.69 -12.69 -11.38
CA ARG A 217 -7.77 -11.25 -11.68
C ARG A 217 -7.46 -10.38 -10.47
N MET A 218 -7.95 -10.74 -9.28
CA MET A 218 -7.63 -10.02 -8.06
C MET A 218 -6.13 -10.11 -7.73
N VAL A 219 -5.56 -11.32 -7.77
CA VAL A 219 -4.12 -11.53 -7.49
C VAL A 219 -3.24 -10.82 -8.51
N TRP A 220 -3.59 -10.89 -9.80
CA TRP A 220 -2.89 -10.18 -10.86
C TRP A 220 -2.99 -8.66 -10.69
N ALA A 221 -4.18 -8.14 -10.37
CA ALA A 221 -4.39 -6.71 -10.17
C ALA A 221 -3.53 -6.19 -9.01
N ASN A 222 -3.52 -6.90 -7.88
CA ASN A 222 -2.69 -6.55 -6.73
C ASN A 222 -1.19 -6.56 -7.08
N LEU A 223 -0.72 -7.55 -7.85
CA LEU A 223 0.66 -7.61 -8.30
C LEU A 223 1.02 -6.41 -9.19
N VAL A 224 0.15 -6.05 -10.14
CA VAL A 224 0.43 -4.93 -11.04
C VAL A 224 0.41 -3.60 -10.31
N VAL A 225 -0.56 -3.35 -9.44
CA VAL A 225 -0.59 -2.13 -8.61
C VAL A 225 0.67 -2.05 -7.76
N PHE A 226 1.06 -3.14 -7.09
CA PHE A 226 2.26 -3.19 -6.28
C PHE A 226 3.53 -2.85 -7.08
N VAL A 227 3.70 -3.47 -8.25
CA VAL A 227 4.87 -3.24 -9.11
C VAL A 227 4.87 -1.81 -9.64
N VAL A 228 3.75 -1.31 -10.15
CA VAL A 228 3.68 0.04 -10.74
C VAL A 228 3.89 1.12 -9.68
N CYS A 229 3.30 0.98 -8.50
CA CYS A 229 3.38 2.00 -7.45
C CYS A 229 4.72 1.98 -6.71
N PHE A 230 5.25 0.81 -6.34
CA PHE A 230 6.38 0.74 -5.42
C PHE A 230 7.72 0.43 -6.08
N LEU A 231 7.77 -0.36 -7.17
CA LEU A 231 9.05 -0.75 -7.78
C LEU A 231 9.86 0.42 -8.32
N PRO A 232 9.27 1.41 -9.04
CA PRO A 232 10.05 2.52 -9.62
C PRO A 232 10.82 3.32 -8.56
N LEU A 233 10.19 3.55 -7.40
CA LEU A 233 10.80 4.28 -6.29
C LEU A 233 11.99 3.52 -5.71
N HIS A 234 11.81 2.23 -5.42
CA HIS A 234 12.87 1.42 -4.81
C HIS A 234 14.02 1.15 -5.78
N VAL A 235 13.75 1.03 -7.08
CA VAL A 235 14.80 1.01 -8.11
C VAL A 235 15.59 2.31 -8.10
N ALA A 236 14.92 3.47 -8.05
CA ALA A 236 15.60 4.77 -7.99
C ALA A 236 16.45 4.92 -6.70
N LEU A 237 15.98 4.40 -5.56
CA LEU A 237 16.75 4.35 -4.31
C LEU A 237 17.98 3.45 -4.44
N THR A 238 17.83 2.26 -5.04
CA THR A 238 18.94 1.33 -5.32
C THR A 238 20.01 1.97 -6.20
N VAL A 239 19.59 2.63 -7.30
CA VAL A 239 20.51 3.34 -8.20
C VAL A 239 21.24 4.46 -7.47
N ARG A 240 20.54 5.22 -6.62
CA ARG A 240 21.15 6.29 -5.82
C ARG A 240 22.24 5.77 -4.88
N VAL A 241 22.02 4.61 -4.25
CA VAL A 241 23.04 3.96 -3.40
C VAL A 241 24.22 3.46 -4.25
N ALA A 242 23.94 2.81 -5.38
CA ALA A 242 24.97 2.25 -6.25
C ALA A 242 25.91 3.30 -6.86
N VAL A 243 25.36 4.46 -7.23
CA VAL A 243 26.13 5.58 -7.82
C VAL A 243 26.95 6.35 -6.78
N GLY A 244 26.53 6.32 -5.50
CA GLY A 244 27.15 7.10 -4.43
C GLY A 244 27.13 8.62 -4.69
N LEU A 245 28.02 9.38 -4.04
CA LEU A 245 28.14 10.84 -4.19
C LEU A 245 29.05 11.25 -5.37
N HIS A 246 29.47 10.32 -6.23
CA HIS A 246 30.55 10.55 -7.20
C HIS A 246 30.13 11.30 -8.48
N ALA A 247 28.82 11.39 -8.77
CA ALA A 247 28.30 12.03 -9.98
C ALA A 247 27.20 13.05 -9.67
N CYS A 248 27.58 14.31 -9.37
CA CYS A 248 26.62 15.35 -8.95
C CYS A 248 25.50 15.64 -9.97
N GLY A 249 25.78 15.58 -11.28
CA GLY A 249 24.77 15.74 -12.32
C GLY A 249 23.71 14.62 -12.30
N LEU A 250 24.16 13.38 -12.11
CA LEU A 250 23.30 12.20 -11.99
C LEU A 250 22.48 12.25 -10.69
N LEU A 251 23.06 12.75 -9.60
CA LEU A 251 22.36 12.91 -8.31
C LEU A 251 21.17 13.89 -8.41
N LYS A 252 21.32 14.99 -9.15
CA LYS A 252 20.22 15.94 -9.41
C LYS A 252 19.08 15.25 -10.15
N THR A 253 19.37 14.52 -11.22
CA THR A 253 18.38 13.74 -11.97
C THR A 253 17.71 12.69 -11.08
N LEU A 254 18.47 11.97 -10.26
CA LEU A 254 17.95 10.98 -9.34
C LEU A 254 17.00 11.58 -8.30
N ASN A 255 17.27 12.77 -7.78
CA ASN A 255 16.36 13.46 -6.86
C ASN A 255 15.00 13.77 -7.51
N HIS A 256 14.99 14.17 -8.80
CA HIS A 256 13.75 14.38 -9.55
C HIS A 256 13.01 13.06 -9.79
N VAL A 257 13.73 12.00 -10.16
CA VAL A 257 13.16 10.65 -10.35
C VAL A 257 12.58 10.12 -9.04
N LEU A 258 13.28 10.26 -7.92
CA LEU A 258 12.79 9.87 -6.60
C LEU A 258 11.52 10.63 -6.22
N TYR A 259 11.47 11.94 -6.49
CA TYR A 259 10.26 12.72 -6.25
C TYR A 259 9.07 12.22 -7.09
N ILE A 260 9.26 12.06 -8.41
CA ILE A 260 8.20 11.59 -9.32
C ILE A 260 7.73 10.18 -8.93
N THR A 261 8.66 9.26 -8.69
CA THR A 261 8.34 7.88 -8.32
C THR A 261 7.72 7.77 -6.93
N SER A 262 8.06 8.67 -6.00
CA SER A 262 7.34 8.80 -4.73
C SER A 262 5.90 9.23 -4.95
N LYS A 263 5.64 10.17 -5.87
CA LYS A 263 4.27 10.56 -6.25
C LYS A 263 3.50 9.43 -6.93
N LEU A 264 4.16 8.62 -7.75
CA LEU A 264 3.57 7.41 -8.31
C LEU A 264 3.21 6.38 -7.22
N SER A 265 4.05 6.26 -6.19
CA SER A 265 3.75 5.43 -5.01
C SER A 265 2.54 5.94 -4.24
N ASP A 266 2.32 7.26 -4.17
CA ASP A 266 1.14 7.85 -3.50
C ASP A 266 -0.17 7.42 -4.20
N ALA A 267 -0.14 7.10 -5.50
CA ALA A 267 -1.30 6.60 -6.23
C ALA A 267 -1.88 5.28 -5.66
N ASN A 268 -1.08 4.53 -4.90
CA ASN A 268 -1.50 3.26 -4.31
C ASN A 268 -2.80 3.40 -3.53
N CYS A 269 -2.95 4.48 -2.75
CA CYS A 269 -4.13 4.70 -1.91
C CYS A 269 -5.45 4.79 -2.70
N CYS A 270 -5.39 5.09 -4.00
CA CYS A 270 -6.57 5.11 -4.87
C CYS A 270 -6.70 3.80 -5.66
N LEU A 271 -5.58 3.20 -6.05
CA LEU A 271 -5.56 1.97 -6.85
C LEU A 271 -6.01 0.73 -6.06
N ASP A 272 -5.93 0.78 -4.73
CA ASP A 272 -6.50 -0.25 -3.85
C ASP A 272 -8.03 -0.41 -4.00
N ALA A 273 -8.71 0.58 -4.59
CA ALA A 273 -10.12 0.47 -4.96
C ALA A 273 -10.42 -0.63 -6.00
N ILE A 274 -9.44 -0.96 -6.85
CA ILE A 274 -9.57 -2.10 -7.78
C ILE A 274 -9.76 -3.39 -6.96
N CYS A 275 -8.98 -3.52 -5.89
CA CYS A 275 -9.02 -4.65 -4.98
C CYS A 275 -10.36 -4.71 -4.23
N TYR A 276 -10.89 -3.55 -3.80
CA TYR A 276 -12.20 -3.45 -3.14
C TYR A 276 -13.35 -3.83 -4.08
N TYR A 277 -13.29 -3.43 -5.35
CA TYR A 277 -14.29 -3.80 -6.36
C TYR A 277 -14.39 -5.33 -6.53
N TYR A 278 -13.26 -6.02 -6.66
CA TYR A 278 -13.25 -7.48 -6.76
C TYR A 278 -13.83 -8.15 -5.51
N MET A 279 -13.52 -7.63 -4.33
CA MET A 279 -14.06 -8.13 -3.07
C MET A 279 -15.58 -7.92 -2.98
N ALA A 280 -16.07 -6.71 -3.27
CA ALA A 280 -17.50 -6.42 -3.26
C ALA A 280 -18.27 -7.34 -4.22
N LYS A 281 -17.71 -7.60 -5.41
CA LYS A 281 -18.28 -8.53 -6.38
C LYS A 281 -18.32 -9.96 -5.83
N GLU A 282 -17.29 -10.44 -5.12
CA GLU A 282 -17.30 -11.77 -4.48
C GLU A 282 -18.42 -11.89 -3.45
N PHE A 283 -18.65 -10.85 -2.65
CA PHE A 283 -19.70 -10.87 -1.63
C PHE A 283 -21.13 -10.83 -2.19
N GLN A 284 -21.36 -10.01 -3.23
CA GLN A 284 -22.67 -9.93 -3.87
C GLN A 284 -23.11 -11.29 -4.44
N GLU A 285 -22.19 -12.01 -5.06
CA GLU A 285 -22.44 -13.35 -5.61
C GLU A 285 -22.65 -14.38 -4.49
N ALA A 286 -21.81 -14.39 -3.45
CA ALA A 286 -22.00 -15.30 -2.31
C ALA A 286 -23.35 -15.09 -1.62
N SER A 287 -23.81 -13.84 -1.54
CA SER A 287 -25.12 -13.50 -0.98
C SER A 287 -26.28 -13.92 -1.91
N ALA A 288 -26.08 -13.83 -3.24
CA ALA A 288 -27.06 -14.27 -4.23
C ALA A 288 -27.23 -15.81 -4.24
N LEU A 289 -26.14 -16.56 -4.10
CA LEU A 289 -26.15 -18.02 -3.95
C LEU A 289 -26.82 -18.50 -2.66
N ALA A 290 -26.75 -17.69 -1.59
CA ALA A 290 -27.40 -17.98 -0.32
C ALA A 290 -28.91 -17.62 -0.29
N ALA A 291 -29.42 -16.92 -1.31
CA ALA A 291 -30.83 -16.54 -1.39
C ALA A 291 -31.66 -17.66 -2.06
N PRO A 292 -32.75 -18.15 -1.45
CA PRO A 292 -33.61 -19.16 -2.06
C PRO A 292 -34.29 -18.65 -3.34
N PRO A 293 -34.60 -19.51 -4.34
CA PRO A 293 -35.19 -19.08 -5.60
C PRO A 293 -36.61 -18.54 -5.38
N SER A 294 -36.76 -17.22 -5.58
CA SER A 294 -38.02 -16.46 -5.67
C SER A 294 -38.95 -16.42 -4.46
N ALA A 295 -38.98 -15.26 -3.80
CA ALA A 295 -40.24 -14.59 -3.50
C ALA A 295 -40.12 -13.10 -3.81
N LYS A 296 -40.79 -12.66 -4.87
CA LYS A 296 -41.06 -11.24 -5.12
C LYS A 296 -41.80 -10.66 -3.92
N ALA A 297 -41.38 -9.47 -3.50
CA ALA A 297 -42.08 -8.49 -2.65
C ALA A 297 -42.33 -8.87 -1.17
N HIS A 298 -41.61 -8.20 -0.25
CA HIS A 298 -42.21 -7.14 0.56
C HIS A 298 -41.15 -6.17 1.09
N LYS A 299 -41.40 -4.88 0.90
CA LYS A 299 -40.72 -3.76 1.56
C LYS A 299 -40.84 -3.91 3.08
N SER A 300 -39.73 -3.76 3.82
CA SER A 300 -39.73 -3.01 5.08
C SER A 300 -38.35 -2.40 5.30
N GLN A 301 -38.33 -1.07 5.39
CA GLN A 301 -37.28 -0.32 6.05
C GLN A 301 -37.29 -0.63 7.56
N ASP A 302 -36.23 -0.19 8.23
CA ASP A 302 -36.04 -0.08 9.68
C ASP A 302 -35.36 -1.25 10.41
N SER A 303 -34.05 -1.08 10.65
CA SER A 303 -33.52 -1.08 12.02
C SER A 303 -32.17 -0.39 12.12
N LEU A 304 -32.27 0.86 12.56
CA LEU A 304 -31.36 1.68 13.34
C LEU A 304 -29.99 1.10 13.73
N CYS A 305 -28.95 1.79 13.24
CA CYS A 305 -27.71 2.01 13.96
C CYS A 305 -27.97 3.07 15.05
N VAL A 306 -28.15 2.61 16.28
CA VAL A 306 -28.13 3.34 17.56
C VAL A 306 -27.38 2.35 18.48
N THR A 307 -26.29 2.70 19.16
CA THR A 307 -26.12 3.87 20.02
C THR A 307 -24.63 4.16 20.20
N LEU A 308 -24.29 5.45 20.19
CA LEU A 308 -23.19 6.00 20.97
C LEU A 308 -23.44 5.74 22.46
N THR A 309 -22.48 5.15 23.15
CA THR A 309 -22.13 5.44 24.56
C THR A 309 -20.62 5.32 24.67
#